data_AF-A0A1F9GJK7-F1
#
_entry.id   AF-A0A1F9GJK7-F1
#
_cell.length_a   1.000
_cell.length_b   1.000
_cell.length_c   1.000
_cell.angle_alpha   90.00
_cell.angle_beta   90.00
_cell.angle_gamma   90.00
#
_symmetry.space_group_name_H-M   'P 1'
#
loop_
_entity.id
_entity.type
_entity.pdbx_description
1 polymer ?
#
loop_
_entity_poly.entity_id
_entity_poly.type
_entity_poly.pdbx_seq_one_letter_code
_entity_poly.pdbx_strand_id
1 'polypeptide(L)'
;MDYAVFAAGLECAGVPATDPMRILVDAYLNPLQPANTSAKRELKRIIEGSVKQHPGPWIKTMARVEGSWFVPQSRRQFSPTPSFFSSIGEPAREFVESRTISFKKQSSSTSVQMAGSSEGNGNQIALEEAWKRLAKFLMATPFRWNASTPNQEAIESIANIADLLSPEDRLKFAEEFRSMLADKEHQVREGVVLILARLFPKLNPRECLPFVMALLARFEVEHFLSNAFKVLCQMVDALQREDCLELLKKLEQDIVKVDVPARTEKIKLLAHVARRLEIKERLHIVEFLETLLKDTQNGDRQTAISVIITIFPDLPPEERLRMARLFEALLKDKEHSIRKAAVTALVHIFSNFPLEERLPWVLAVEELIKNASDIYIAVEALKEMIPHLATKDLLPRALTLVSVIKGTYDNYFHSIQKTLLGIVILLNYEDRLRVVAELSKKFQEKDKRYGEAAGVVLSAMEPLLLKPVENPTS
;
A
#
# COMPACT_ATOMS: atom_id res chain seq x y z
N MET A 1 4.14 11.68 13.74
CA MET A 1 3.01 11.62 14.71
C MET A 1 2.36 12.99 14.68
N ASP A 2 1.07 13.09 14.40
CA ASP A 2 0.38 14.40 14.28
C ASP A 2 0.17 15.02 15.66
N TYR A 3 0.72 16.24 15.83
CA TYR A 3 0.63 17.07 17.03
C TYR A 3 -0.82 17.22 17.56
N ALA A 4 -1.79 17.23 16.65
CA ALA A 4 -3.21 17.35 16.96
C ALA A 4 -3.76 16.17 17.78
N VAL A 5 -3.26 14.95 17.55
CA VAL A 5 -3.74 13.75 18.26
C VAL A 5 -3.21 13.72 19.69
N PHE A 6 -1.98 14.18 19.91
CA PHE A 6 -1.37 14.25 21.23
C PHE A 6 -1.96 15.38 22.08
N ALA A 7 -2.21 16.56 21.48
CA ALA A 7 -2.86 17.68 22.14
C ALA A 7 -4.31 17.35 22.57
N ALA A 8 -5.08 16.67 21.70
CA ALA A 8 -6.44 16.23 22.01
C ALA A 8 -6.48 15.20 23.17
N GLY A 9 -5.44 14.35 23.28
CA GLY A 9 -5.30 13.41 24.39
C GLY A 9 -5.09 14.08 25.75
N LEU A 10 -4.34 15.18 25.80
CA LEU A 10 -4.07 15.94 27.02
C LEU A 10 -5.28 16.77 27.48
N GLU A 11 -6.00 17.39 26.54
CA GLU A 11 -7.25 18.10 26.84
C GLU A 11 -8.33 17.15 27.37
N CYS A 12 -8.45 15.95 26.80
CA CYS A 12 -9.36 14.91 27.28
C CYS A 12 -8.97 14.34 28.67
N ALA A 13 -7.71 14.51 29.10
CA ALA A 13 -7.24 14.16 30.44
C ALA A 13 -7.39 15.32 31.44
N GLY A 14 -7.96 16.46 31.03
CA GLY A 14 -8.18 17.63 31.88
C GLY A 14 -6.92 18.44 32.20
N VAL A 15 -5.82 18.20 31.48
CA VAL A 15 -4.56 18.94 31.65
C VAL A 15 -4.54 20.08 30.64
N PRO A 16 -4.66 21.37 31.05
CA PRO A 16 -4.67 22.48 30.12
C PRO A 16 -3.32 22.58 29.40
N ALA A 17 -3.36 22.62 28.07
CA ALA A 17 -2.16 22.76 27.23
C ALA A 17 -1.57 24.18 27.37
N THR A 18 -0.82 24.43 28.44
CA THR A 18 -0.08 25.68 28.62
C THR A 18 1.20 25.70 27.78
N ASP A 19 1.65 26.88 27.38
CA ASP A 19 2.86 27.12 26.55
C ASP A 19 4.12 26.29 26.91
N PRO A 20 4.44 26.00 28.19
CA PRO A 20 5.60 25.18 28.53
C PRO A 20 5.55 23.74 27.99
N MET A 21 4.36 23.13 27.88
CA MET A 21 4.18 21.78 27.34
C MET A 21 4.29 21.75 25.82
N ARG A 22 3.92 22.86 25.17
CA ARG A 22 4.09 23.06 23.72
C ARG A 22 5.56 23.00 23.31
N ILE A 23 6.38 23.75 24.05
CA ILE A 23 7.83 23.85 23.86
C ILE A 23 8.52 22.48 24.06
N LEU A 24 8.05 21.68 25.03
CA LEU A 24 8.57 20.33 25.30
C LEU A 24 8.22 19.31 24.21
N VAL A 25 7.03 19.40 23.61
CA VAL A 25 6.61 18.53 22.51
C VAL A 25 7.34 18.89 21.22
N ASP A 26 7.49 20.18 20.92
CA ASP A 26 8.26 20.65 19.76
C ASP A 26 9.75 20.27 19.88
N ALA A 27 10.32 20.32 21.09
CA ALA A 27 11.68 19.86 21.36
C ALA A 27 11.86 18.33 21.22
N TYR A 28 10.80 17.54 21.39
CA TYR A 28 10.86 16.07 21.27
C TYR A 28 10.69 15.59 19.82
N LEU A 29 9.95 16.33 18.99
CA LEU A 29 9.62 15.96 17.61
C LEU A 29 10.60 16.51 16.56
N ASN A 30 11.48 17.43 16.93
CA ASN A 30 12.46 18.00 16.00
C ASN A 30 13.68 17.05 15.82
N PRO A 31 13.97 16.51 14.61
CA PRO A 31 15.01 15.47 14.42
C PRO A 31 16.45 15.99 14.53
N LEU A 32 16.64 17.31 14.64
CA LEU A 32 17.94 17.97 14.45
C LEU A 32 18.61 18.49 15.73
N GLN A 33 18.12 18.13 16.92
CA GLN A 33 18.87 18.42 18.16
C GLN A 33 19.19 17.16 18.97
N PRO A 34 20.41 17.05 19.53
CA PRO A 34 20.77 15.93 20.39
C PRO A 34 19.84 15.92 21.61
N ALA A 35 19.17 14.79 21.82
CA ALA A 35 18.14 14.59 22.83
C ALA A 35 18.57 15.15 24.20
N ASN A 36 17.98 16.28 24.60
CA ASN A 36 18.15 16.84 25.93
C ASN A 36 17.50 15.87 26.94
N THR A 37 18.32 15.03 27.56
CA THR A 37 17.92 13.87 28.35
C THR A 37 17.12 14.25 29.60
N SER A 38 17.27 15.50 30.04
CA SER A 38 16.51 16.09 31.15
C SER A 38 15.03 16.28 30.79
N ALA A 39 14.74 16.84 29.61
CA ALA A 39 13.39 17.09 29.14
C ALA A 39 12.57 15.79 28.98
N LYS A 40 13.19 14.73 28.47
CA LYS A 40 12.56 13.40 28.35
C LYS A 40 12.20 12.79 29.71
N ARG A 41 13.06 12.98 30.73
CA ARG A 41 12.82 12.47 32.08
C ARG A 41 11.72 13.25 32.80
N GLU A 42 11.67 14.56 32.62
CA GLU A 42 10.63 15.41 33.20
C GLU A 42 9.25 15.08 32.59
N LEU A 43 9.18 14.95 31.25
CA LEU A 43 7.95 14.56 30.56
C LEU A 43 7.43 13.19 31.01
N LYS A 44 8.35 12.22 31.16
CA LYS A 44 8.03 10.88 31.65
C LYS A 44 7.49 10.93 33.10
N ARG A 45 8.09 11.75 33.98
CA ARG A 45 7.62 11.91 35.37
C ARG A 45 6.20 12.51 35.44
N ILE A 46 5.90 13.48 34.59
CA ILE A 46 4.59 14.13 34.52
C ILE A 46 3.51 13.15 34.01
N ILE A 47 3.82 12.39 32.95
CA ILE A 47 2.91 11.37 32.40
C ILE A 47 2.66 10.26 33.42
N GLU A 48 3.70 9.74 34.07
CA GLU A 48 3.56 8.69 35.09
C GLU A 48 2.80 9.16 36.33
N GLY A 49 2.93 10.43 36.71
CA GLY A 49 2.14 11.05 37.78
C GLY A 49 0.66 11.19 37.42
N SER A 50 0.35 11.62 36.20
CA SER A 50 -1.02 11.82 35.71
C SER A 50 -1.77 10.49 35.49
N VAL A 51 -1.09 9.47 34.95
CA VAL A 51 -1.65 8.12 34.75
C VAL A 51 -2.01 7.45 36.09
N LYS A 52 -1.24 7.71 37.15
CA LYS A 52 -1.55 7.21 38.50
C LYS A 52 -2.78 7.85 39.12
N GLN A 53 -3.07 9.11 38.80
CA GLN A 53 -4.21 9.84 39.36
C GLN A 53 -5.50 9.64 38.56
N HIS A 54 -5.42 9.51 37.23
CA HIS A 54 -6.59 9.38 36.35
C HIS A 54 -6.37 8.33 35.24
N PRO A 55 -6.48 7.02 35.55
CA PRO A 55 -6.13 5.95 34.61
C PRO A 55 -7.14 5.75 33.47
N GLY A 56 -8.42 6.09 33.67
CA GLY A 56 -9.51 5.82 32.71
C GLY A 56 -9.40 6.53 31.36
N PRO A 57 -9.12 7.85 31.31
CA PRO A 57 -8.97 8.58 30.05
C PRO A 57 -7.75 8.14 29.23
N TRP A 58 -6.62 7.84 29.88
CA TRP A 58 -5.40 7.39 29.22
C TRP A 58 -5.55 6.02 28.55
N ILE A 59 -6.30 5.09 29.15
CA ILE A 59 -6.57 3.77 28.55
C ILE A 59 -7.38 3.93 27.25
N LYS A 60 -8.34 4.86 27.19
CA LYS A 60 -9.12 5.11 25.97
C LYS A 60 -8.32 5.81 24.86
N THR A 61 -7.42 6.72 25.22
CA THR A 61 -6.57 7.43 24.25
C THR A 61 -5.44 6.54 23.74
N MET A 62 -4.79 5.73 24.61
CA MET A 62 -3.78 4.76 24.21
C MET A 62 -4.38 3.64 23.34
N ALA A 63 -5.58 3.14 23.65
CA ALA A 63 -6.27 2.17 22.79
C ALA A 63 -6.63 2.72 21.39
N ARG A 64 -6.72 4.05 21.22
CA ARG A 64 -6.90 4.70 19.91
C ARG A 64 -5.59 4.91 19.14
N VAL A 65 -4.45 4.91 19.81
CA VAL A 65 -3.11 5.09 19.22
C VAL A 65 -2.38 3.74 19.02
N GLU A 66 -2.72 2.71 19.79
CA GLU A 66 -2.14 1.35 19.73
C GLU A 66 -2.42 0.55 18.44
N GLY A 67 -3.08 1.14 17.45
CA GLY A 67 -3.03 0.64 16.07
C GLY A 67 -1.67 0.82 15.40
N SER A 68 -0.79 1.66 15.97
CA SER A 68 0.56 1.88 15.45
C SER A 68 1.41 2.63 16.48
N TRP A 69 2.52 2.00 16.90
CA TRP A 69 3.63 2.54 17.73
C TRP A 69 3.48 2.48 19.26
N PHE A 70 3.73 1.30 19.86
CA PHE A 70 4.80 1.05 20.85
C PHE A 70 4.62 -0.36 21.42
N VAL A 71 5.58 -1.25 21.16
CA VAL A 71 5.82 -2.40 22.02
C VAL A 71 6.61 -1.88 23.22
N PRO A 72 6.10 -1.92 24.46
CA PRO A 72 6.95 -1.68 25.60
C PRO A 72 7.93 -2.86 25.67
N GLN A 73 9.23 -2.59 25.47
CA GLN A 73 10.28 -3.44 26.03
C GLN A 73 10.21 -3.37 27.56
N SER A 74 9.19 -4.00 28.12
CA SER A 74 9.18 -4.45 29.49
C SER A 74 9.17 -5.97 29.40
N ARG A 75 10.19 -6.59 29.99
CA ARG A 75 10.24 -8.03 30.25
C ARG A 75 9.00 -8.39 31.06
N ARG A 76 7.87 -8.69 30.40
CA ARG A 76 6.82 -9.48 31.02
C ARG A 76 7.38 -10.88 31.12
N GLN A 77 7.79 -11.23 32.33
CA GLN A 77 8.04 -12.61 32.70
C GLN A 77 6.80 -13.41 32.32
N PHE A 78 7.00 -14.35 31.40
CA PHE A 78 6.01 -15.37 31.08
C PHE A 78 5.69 -16.15 32.36
N SER A 79 4.44 -16.05 32.81
CA SER A 79 3.83 -17.01 33.73
C SER A 79 2.62 -17.57 33.01
N PRO A 80 2.78 -18.69 32.28
CA PRO A 80 1.69 -19.34 31.58
C PRO A 80 0.64 -19.76 32.62
N THR A 81 -0.62 -19.42 32.35
CA THR A 81 -1.73 -19.77 33.25
C THR A 81 -1.95 -21.28 33.26
N PRO A 82 -2.33 -21.88 34.41
CA PRO A 82 -2.51 -23.33 34.56
C PRO A 82 -3.43 -23.98 33.51
N SER A 83 -4.38 -23.22 32.94
CA SER A 83 -5.30 -23.66 31.90
C SER A 83 -4.65 -23.93 30.54
N PHE A 84 -3.50 -23.31 30.24
CA PHE A 84 -2.75 -23.53 29.00
C PHE A 84 -2.01 -24.87 29.02
N PHE A 85 -1.54 -25.31 30.20
CA PHE A 85 -0.78 -26.54 30.34
C PHE A 85 -1.63 -27.80 30.52
N SER A 86 -2.86 -27.66 31.00
CA SER A 86 -3.79 -28.79 31.15
C SER A 86 -4.22 -29.40 29.81
N SER A 87 -4.06 -28.69 28.69
CA SER A 87 -4.62 -29.09 27.39
C SER A 87 -3.62 -29.61 26.35
N ILE A 88 -2.31 -29.41 26.55
CA ILE A 88 -1.25 -29.80 25.58
C ILE A 88 -0.54 -31.13 25.94
N GLY A 89 -0.82 -31.69 27.13
CA GLY A 89 -0.19 -32.91 27.66
C GLY A 89 1.25 -32.68 28.15
N GLU A 90 1.69 -33.52 29.10
CA GLU A 90 3.01 -33.36 29.76
C GLU A 90 4.23 -33.29 28.81
N PRO A 91 4.30 -34.05 27.69
CA PRO A 91 5.47 -33.97 26.81
C PRO A 91 5.63 -32.62 26.11
N ALA A 92 4.52 -31.98 25.71
CA ALA A 92 4.55 -30.66 25.09
C ALA A 92 4.85 -29.55 26.12
N ARG A 93 4.40 -29.74 27.35
CA ARG A 93 4.70 -28.87 28.50
C ARG A 93 6.19 -28.90 28.84
N GLU A 94 6.80 -30.08 28.98
CA GLU A 94 8.24 -30.22 29.24
C GLU A 94 9.09 -29.62 28.13
N PHE A 95 8.67 -29.72 26.87
CA PHE A 95 9.41 -29.13 25.75
C PHE A 95 9.35 -27.58 25.76
N VAL A 96 8.16 -27.00 25.96
CA VAL A 96 7.99 -25.54 26.04
C VAL A 96 8.73 -25.00 27.27
N GLU A 97 8.61 -25.65 28.43
CA GLU A 97 9.31 -25.25 29.65
C GLU A 97 10.84 -25.41 29.52
N SER A 98 11.35 -26.52 28.97
CA SER A 98 12.80 -26.76 28.82
C SER A 98 13.50 -25.80 27.85
N ARG A 99 12.85 -25.37 26.76
CA ARG A 99 13.43 -24.37 25.84
C ARG A 99 13.23 -22.92 26.27
N THR A 100 12.15 -22.61 27.01
CA THR A 100 12.01 -21.30 27.66
C THR A 100 13.05 -21.09 28.76
N ILE A 101 13.46 -22.18 29.43
CA ILE A 101 14.56 -22.20 30.40
C ILE A 101 15.93 -22.18 29.70
N SER A 102 16.10 -22.85 28.55
CA SER A 102 17.37 -22.86 27.81
C SER A 102 17.73 -21.50 27.18
N PHE A 103 16.73 -20.73 26.73
CA PHE A 103 16.94 -19.33 26.31
C PHE A 103 17.36 -18.40 27.46
N LYS A 104 17.09 -18.78 28.72
CA LYS A 104 17.57 -18.08 29.92
C LYS A 104 18.97 -18.52 30.37
N LYS A 105 19.48 -19.68 29.94
CA LYS A 105 20.75 -20.25 30.43
C LYS A 105 21.94 -20.13 29.46
N GLN A 106 21.73 -19.81 28.18
CA GLN A 106 22.84 -19.66 27.21
C GLN A 106 23.52 -18.26 27.18
N SER A 107 23.34 -17.45 28.23
CA SER A 107 24.10 -16.20 28.43
C SER A 107 25.20 -16.32 29.50
N SER A 108 25.51 -17.53 29.98
CA SER A 108 26.63 -17.75 30.91
C SER A 108 27.44 -18.98 30.49
N SER A 109 28.71 -18.73 30.19
CA SER A 109 29.78 -19.69 29.91
C SER A 109 29.84 -20.86 30.89
N THR A 110 29.78 -22.12 30.41
CA THR A 110 30.74 -23.18 30.76
C THR A 110 30.58 -24.39 29.85
N SER A 111 31.72 -24.95 29.44
CA SER A 111 31.91 -26.21 28.72
C SER A 111 31.36 -27.42 29.49
N VAL A 112 30.61 -28.30 28.82
CA VAL A 112 30.45 -29.71 29.25
C VAL A 112 30.45 -30.61 28.01
N GLN A 113 31.27 -31.66 28.09
CA GLN A 113 31.53 -32.67 27.08
C GLN A 113 30.27 -33.47 26.69
N MET A 114 30.12 -33.73 25.39
CA MET A 114 29.08 -34.58 24.80
C MET A 114 29.47 -36.05 24.97
N ALA A 115 28.61 -36.82 25.65
CA ALA A 115 28.60 -38.28 25.61
C ALA A 115 27.57 -38.76 24.57
N GLY A 116 27.89 -39.88 23.92
CA GLY A 116 27.31 -40.34 22.66
C GLY A 116 25.81 -40.64 22.62
N SER A 117 25.23 -40.30 21.47
CA SER A 117 24.54 -41.22 20.55
C SER A 117 23.39 -42.10 21.10
N SER A 118 22.17 -41.56 21.12
CA SER A 118 20.90 -42.28 20.79
C SER A 118 19.63 -41.40 20.89
N GLU A 119 19.71 -40.17 21.41
CA GLU A 119 18.55 -39.31 21.72
C GLU A 119 17.95 -38.53 20.53
N GLY A 120 18.58 -38.58 19.35
CA GLY A 120 18.15 -37.79 18.18
C GLY A 120 16.76 -38.16 17.64
N ASN A 121 16.45 -39.46 17.56
CA ASN A 121 15.18 -39.94 16.99
C ASN A 121 13.99 -39.79 17.95
N GLY A 122 14.20 -39.98 19.26
CA GLY A 122 13.11 -39.87 20.25
C GLY A 122 12.58 -38.44 20.39
N ASN A 123 13.48 -37.45 20.36
CA ASN A 123 13.12 -36.04 20.42
C ASN A 123 12.38 -35.56 19.17
N GLN A 124 12.72 -36.09 17.98
CA GLN A 124 12.06 -35.72 16.72
C GLN A 124 10.62 -36.27 16.65
N ILE A 125 10.41 -37.51 17.08
CA ILE A 125 9.07 -38.13 17.15
C ILE A 125 8.19 -37.42 18.19
N ALA A 126 8.75 -37.05 19.34
CA ALA A 126 8.03 -36.28 20.37
C ALA A 126 7.66 -34.86 19.88
N LEU A 127 8.54 -34.22 19.09
CA LEU A 127 8.29 -32.94 18.45
C LEU A 127 7.13 -33.03 17.44
N GLU A 128 7.16 -34.08 16.61
CA GLU A 128 6.17 -34.33 15.57
C GLU A 128 4.78 -34.58 16.17
N GLU A 129 4.70 -35.39 17.23
CA GLU A 129 3.46 -35.69 17.95
C GLU A 129 2.95 -34.47 18.75
N ALA A 130 3.84 -33.69 19.35
CA ALA A 130 3.47 -32.47 20.07
C ALA A 130 2.89 -31.40 19.12
N TRP A 131 3.42 -31.25 17.90
CA TRP A 131 2.92 -30.24 16.96
C TRP A 131 1.67 -30.69 16.23
N LYS A 132 1.52 -31.99 15.96
CA LYS A 132 0.23 -32.56 15.54
C LYS A 132 -0.85 -32.27 16.57
N ARG A 133 -0.53 -32.37 17.88
CA ARG A 133 -1.44 -31.99 18.97
C ARG A 133 -1.69 -30.50 19.08
N LEU A 134 -0.67 -29.66 18.90
CA LEU A 134 -0.82 -28.20 18.94
C LEU A 134 -1.63 -27.69 17.75
N ALA A 135 -1.36 -28.18 16.54
CA ALA A 135 -2.16 -27.89 15.34
C ALA A 135 -3.60 -28.35 15.57
N LYS A 136 -3.80 -29.61 15.97
CA LYS A 136 -5.12 -30.13 16.31
C LYS A 136 -5.82 -29.35 17.42
N PHE A 137 -5.10 -28.85 18.43
CA PHE A 137 -5.64 -28.01 19.50
C PHE A 137 -6.08 -26.65 18.98
N LEU A 138 -5.21 -25.97 18.23
CA LEU A 138 -5.51 -24.69 17.56
C LEU A 138 -6.69 -24.83 16.59
N MET A 139 -6.87 -26.02 15.99
CA MET A 139 -7.98 -26.35 15.09
C MET A 139 -9.25 -26.85 15.81
N ALA A 140 -9.17 -27.46 17.00
CA ALA A 140 -10.29 -28.09 17.70
C ALA A 140 -10.95 -27.19 18.74
N THR A 141 -10.24 -26.19 19.25
CA THR A 141 -10.92 -25.12 19.95
C THR A 141 -11.70 -24.32 18.92
N PRO A 142 -13.03 -24.14 19.07
CA PRO A 142 -13.71 -23.00 18.47
C PRO A 142 -13.14 -21.79 19.22
N PHE A 143 -11.91 -21.39 18.85
CA PHE A 143 -11.43 -20.08 19.18
C PHE A 143 -12.52 -19.19 18.63
N ARG A 144 -13.25 -18.58 19.55
CA ARG A 144 -14.09 -17.45 19.22
C ARG A 144 -13.13 -16.44 18.61
N TRP A 145 -12.98 -16.45 17.30
CA TRP A 145 -12.49 -15.35 16.48
C TRP A 145 -13.51 -14.18 16.57
N ASN A 146 -13.95 -13.89 17.79
CA ASN A 146 -14.92 -12.87 18.17
C ASN A 146 -14.20 -11.61 18.68
N ALA A 147 -12.87 -11.64 18.78
CA ALA A 147 -12.08 -10.43 18.80
C ALA A 147 -11.62 -10.19 17.35
N SER A 148 -11.72 -8.96 16.89
CA SER A 148 -11.40 -8.44 15.56
C SER A 148 -9.94 -8.61 15.11
N THR A 149 -9.21 -9.56 15.69
CA THR A 149 -7.83 -9.89 15.37
C THR A 149 -7.65 -11.40 15.50
N PRO A 150 -7.03 -12.06 14.50
CA PRO A 150 -6.39 -13.35 14.72
C PRO A 150 -5.59 -13.32 16.02
N ASN A 151 -5.61 -14.41 16.80
CA ASN A 151 -4.69 -14.57 17.93
C ASN A 151 -3.26 -14.58 17.37
N GLN A 152 -2.68 -13.39 17.23
CA GLN A 152 -1.41 -13.17 16.56
C GLN A 152 -0.31 -13.97 17.26
N GLU A 153 -0.42 -14.15 18.57
CA GLU A 153 0.43 -15.01 19.38
C GLU A 153 0.39 -16.49 18.95
N ALA A 154 -0.77 -17.01 18.55
CA ALA A 154 -0.91 -18.38 18.04
C ALA A 154 -0.27 -18.51 16.65
N ILE A 155 -0.48 -17.54 15.77
CA ILE A 155 0.15 -17.49 14.44
C ILE A 155 1.68 -17.39 14.57
N GLU A 156 2.17 -16.53 15.46
CA GLU A 156 3.61 -16.36 15.74
C GLU A 156 4.21 -17.63 16.35
N SER A 157 3.49 -18.29 17.26
CA SER A 157 3.93 -19.57 17.83
C SER A 157 4.03 -20.67 16.76
N ILE A 158 3.04 -20.77 15.87
CA ILE A 158 3.08 -21.69 14.72
C ILE A 158 4.27 -21.37 13.80
N ALA A 159 4.51 -20.08 13.51
CA ALA A 159 5.62 -19.66 12.68
C ALA A 159 6.98 -20.03 13.31
N ASN A 160 7.15 -19.82 14.61
CA ASN A 160 8.36 -20.16 15.35
C ASN A 160 8.61 -21.67 15.39
N ILE A 161 7.53 -22.46 15.49
CA ILE A 161 7.62 -23.93 15.41
C ILE A 161 8.15 -24.37 14.06
N ALA A 162 7.69 -23.76 12.96
CA ALA A 162 8.15 -24.12 11.63
C ALA A 162 9.66 -23.91 11.42
N ASP A 163 10.30 -22.99 12.15
CA ASP A 163 11.76 -22.80 12.13
C ASP A 163 12.53 -23.98 12.73
N LEU A 164 11.88 -24.74 13.61
CA LEU A 164 12.47 -25.91 14.27
C LEU A 164 12.29 -27.20 13.48
N LEU A 165 11.48 -27.17 12.42
CA LEU A 165 11.17 -28.34 11.60
C LEU A 165 12.21 -28.56 10.50
N SER A 166 12.45 -29.84 10.18
CA SER A 166 13.14 -30.24 8.96
C SER A 166 12.36 -29.75 7.73
N PRO A 167 13.00 -29.58 6.55
CA PRO A 167 12.28 -29.18 5.33
C PRO A 167 11.09 -30.10 4.99
N GLU A 168 11.26 -31.41 5.12
CA GLU A 168 10.21 -32.40 4.84
C GLU A 168 9.04 -32.30 5.83
N ASP A 169 9.34 -32.17 7.12
CA ASP A 169 8.30 -32.05 8.15
C ASP A 169 7.60 -30.71 8.08
N ARG A 170 8.31 -29.65 7.68
CA ARG A 170 7.74 -28.33 7.43
C ARG A 170 6.77 -28.34 6.26
N LEU A 171 7.11 -29.07 5.18
CA LEU A 171 6.19 -29.25 4.06
C LEU A 171 4.92 -29.99 4.48
N LYS A 172 5.06 -31.14 5.15
CA LYS A 172 3.91 -31.90 5.69
C LYS A 172 3.06 -31.02 6.61
N PHE A 173 3.70 -30.21 7.44
CA PHE A 173 3.02 -29.29 8.34
C PHE A 173 2.25 -28.20 7.58
N ALA A 174 2.83 -27.62 6.52
CA ALA A 174 2.13 -26.66 5.68
C ALA A 174 0.97 -27.31 4.91
N GLU A 175 1.12 -28.55 4.47
CA GLU A 175 0.10 -29.32 3.74
C GLU A 175 -1.18 -29.52 4.54
N GLU A 176 -1.08 -29.74 5.85
CA GLU A 176 -2.24 -29.76 6.75
C GLU A 176 -3.03 -28.45 6.63
N PHE A 177 -2.37 -27.30 6.71
CA PHE A 177 -3.03 -25.99 6.55
C PHE A 177 -3.58 -25.77 5.14
N ARG A 178 -2.90 -26.26 4.09
CA ARG A 178 -3.42 -26.16 2.72
C ARG A 178 -4.77 -26.85 2.58
N SER A 179 -4.94 -28.04 3.17
CA SER A 179 -6.20 -28.77 3.13
C SER A 179 -7.36 -27.99 3.77
N MET A 180 -7.04 -27.18 4.79
CA MET A 180 -8.01 -26.40 5.56
C MET A 180 -8.42 -25.09 4.88
N LEU A 181 -7.81 -24.71 3.76
CA LEU A 181 -8.35 -23.65 2.90
C LEU A 181 -9.75 -24.00 2.36
N ALA A 182 -10.14 -25.28 2.37
CA ALA A 182 -11.46 -25.75 2.01
C ALA A 182 -12.43 -25.90 3.21
N ASP A 183 -12.05 -25.45 4.41
CA ASP A 183 -12.91 -25.53 5.59
C ASP A 183 -14.21 -24.73 5.40
N LYS A 184 -15.31 -25.18 6.02
CA LYS A 184 -16.63 -24.53 5.92
C LYS A 184 -16.66 -23.20 6.66
N GLU A 185 -15.93 -23.08 7.76
CA GLU A 185 -15.90 -21.90 8.61
C GLU A 185 -14.96 -20.83 8.04
N HIS A 186 -15.46 -19.62 7.82
CA HIS A 186 -14.68 -18.56 7.18
C HIS A 186 -13.51 -18.07 8.05
N GLN A 187 -13.69 -18.04 9.38
CA GLN A 187 -12.64 -17.62 10.31
C GLN A 187 -11.48 -18.62 10.32
N VAL A 188 -11.77 -19.91 10.13
CA VAL A 188 -10.74 -20.94 9.98
C VAL A 188 -9.94 -20.69 8.71
N ARG A 189 -10.61 -20.47 7.57
CA ARG A 189 -9.94 -20.15 6.31
C ARG A 189 -9.06 -18.90 6.42
N GLU A 190 -9.55 -17.84 7.07
CA GLU A 190 -8.79 -16.61 7.27
C GLU A 190 -7.55 -16.81 8.14
N GLY A 191 -7.68 -17.53 9.26
CA GLY A 191 -6.55 -17.88 10.12
C GLY A 191 -5.50 -18.71 9.38
N VAL A 192 -5.94 -19.68 8.58
CA VAL A 192 -5.09 -20.53 7.73
C VAL A 192 -4.31 -19.69 6.72
N VAL A 193 -4.95 -18.72 6.05
CA VAL A 193 -4.26 -17.81 5.11
C VAL A 193 -3.10 -17.07 5.79
N LEU A 194 -3.32 -16.55 6.99
CA LEU A 194 -2.29 -15.82 7.73
C LEU A 194 -1.16 -16.72 8.23
N ILE A 195 -1.49 -17.97 8.62
CA ILE A 195 -0.49 -18.98 8.96
C ILE A 195 0.36 -19.32 7.72
N LEU A 196 -0.29 -19.61 6.59
CA LEU A 196 0.39 -19.90 5.32
C LEU A 196 1.30 -18.74 4.91
N ALA A 197 0.90 -17.48 5.10
CA ALA A 197 1.75 -16.32 4.84
C ALA A 197 3.08 -16.35 5.61
N ARG A 198 3.10 -16.94 6.81
CA ARG A 198 4.31 -17.08 7.64
C ARG A 198 5.10 -18.35 7.35
N LEU A 199 4.43 -19.41 6.92
CA LEU A 199 5.08 -20.68 6.57
C LEU A 199 5.70 -20.64 5.18
N PHE A 200 5.05 -19.96 4.23
CA PHE A 200 5.42 -19.99 2.81
C PHE A 200 6.85 -19.56 2.53
N PRO A 201 7.39 -18.46 3.12
CA PRO A 201 8.79 -18.07 2.91
C PRO A 201 9.81 -19.10 3.42
N LYS A 202 9.37 -20.06 4.22
CA LYS A 202 10.21 -21.10 4.83
C LYS A 202 10.13 -22.42 4.05
N LEU A 203 9.27 -22.53 3.05
CA LEU A 203 9.15 -23.73 2.22
C LEU A 203 10.23 -23.76 1.13
N ASN A 204 10.50 -24.94 0.59
CA ASN A 204 11.31 -25.06 -0.61
C ASN A 204 10.55 -24.40 -1.78
N PRO A 205 11.16 -23.47 -2.54
CA PRO A 205 10.46 -22.79 -3.63
C PRO A 205 9.79 -23.72 -4.65
N ARG A 206 10.33 -24.93 -4.88
CA ARG A 206 9.75 -25.92 -5.80
C ARG A 206 8.44 -26.56 -5.31
N GLU A 207 8.10 -26.38 -4.05
CA GLU A 207 6.92 -26.97 -3.41
C GLU A 207 5.80 -25.93 -3.22
N CYS A 208 6.04 -24.69 -3.63
CA CYS A 208 5.20 -23.54 -3.31
C CYS A 208 3.97 -23.40 -4.23
N LEU A 209 4.06 -23.79 -5.51
CA LEU A 209 2.99 -23.64 -6.48
C LEU A 209 1.65 -24.27 -6.04
N PRO A 210 1.61 -25.49 -5.49
CA PRO A 210 0.35 -26.09 -5.04
C PRO A 210 -0.39 -25.27 -3.98
N PHE A 211 0.32 -24.53 -3.12
CA PHE A 211 -0.30 -23.65 -2.12
C PHE A 211 -0.92 -22.41 -2.77
N VAL A 212 -0.23 -21.84 -3.75
CA VAL A 212 -0.72 -20.70 -4.54
C VAL A 212 -1.98 -21.10 -5.30
N MET A 213 -1.97 -22.25 -5.98
CA MET A 213 -3.14 -22.77 -6.70
C MET A 213 -4.31 -23.08 -5.76
N ALA A 214 -4.04 -23.66 -4.60
CA ALA A 214 -5.07 -23.96 -3.61
C ALA A 214 -5.73 -22.68 -3.09
N LEU A 215 -4.94 -21.64 -2.80
CA LEU A 215 -5.47 -20.35 -2.35
C LEU A 215 -6.23 -19.63 -3.47
N LEU A 216 -5.69 -19.61 -4.69
CA LEU A 216 -6.33 -19.02 -5.88
C LEU A 216 -7.71 -19.65 -6.16
N ALA A 217 -7.85 -20.96 -5.98
CA ALA A 217 -9.12 -21.67 -6.16
C ALA A 217 -10.20 -21.31 -5.13
N ARG A 218 -9.89 -20.53 -4.09
CA ARG A 218 -10.83 -20.14 -3.01
C ARG A 218 -11.24 -18.68 -3.05
N PHE A 219 -10.92 -17.97 -4.14
CA PHE A 219 -11.30 -16.57 -4.39
C PHE A 219 -12.79 -16.41 -4.75
N GLU A 220 -13.70 -17.02 -3.98
CA GLU A 220 -15.14 -17.05 -4.28
C GLU A 220 -16.00 -16.28 -3.26
N VAL A 221 -15.43 -15.76 -2.16
CA VAL A 221 -16.21 -15.20 -1.02
C VAL A 221 -15.68 -13.83 -0.58
N GLU A 222 -16.51 -12.78 -0.64
CA GLU A 222 -16.13 -11.37 -0.49
C GLU A 222 -15.31 -11.02 0.78
N HIS A 223 -15.68 -11.54 1.95
CA HIS A 223 -14.98 -11.22 3.21
C HIS A 223 -13.59 -11.88 3.33
N PHE A 224 -13.30 -12.90 2.51
CA PHE A 224 -12.03 -13.61 2.48
C PHE A 224 -10.99 -12.92 1.56
N LEU A 225 -11.42 -12.04 0.66
CA LEU A 225 -10.62 -11.61 -0.49
C LEU A 225 -9.43 -10.71 -0.12
N SER A 226 -9.56 -9.76 0.82
CA SER A 226 -8.51 -8.75 1.01
C SER A 226 -7.21 -9.33 1.61
N ASN A 227 -7.33 -10.14 2.67
CA ASN A 227 -6.17 -10.79 3.29
C ASN A 227 -5.65 -11.93 2.40
N ALA A 228 -6.53 -12.74 1.82
CA ALA A 228 -6.14 -13.79 0.88
C ALA A 228 -5.39 -13.24 -0.33
N PHE A 229 -5.82 -12.11 -0.90
CA PHE A 229 -5.14 -11.47 -2.03
C PHE A 229 -3.76 -10.97 -1.66
N LYS A 230 -3.61 -10.27 -0.53
CA LYS A 230 -2.29 -9.82 -0.06
C LYS A 230 -1.32 -10.98 0.14
N VAL A 231 -1.79 -12.07 0.75
CA VAL A 231 -0.98 -13.27 0.98
C VAL A 231 -0.67 -13.96 -0.36
N LEU A 232 -1.64 -14.07 -1.27
CA LEU A 232 -1.43 -14.64 -2.59
C LEU A 232 -0.37 -13.87 -3.38
N CYS A 233 -0.43 -12.54 -3.37
CA CYS A 233 0.60 -11.67 -3.95
C CYS A 233 2.00 -11.97 -3.38
N GLN A 234 2.13 -12.05 -2.06
CA GLN A 234 3.40 -12.38 -1.39
C GLN A 234 3.92 -13.76 -1.79
N MET A 235 3.01 -14.74 -1.89
CA MET A 235 3.36 -16.10 -2.30
C MET A 235 3.83 -16.13 -3.76
N VAL A 236 3.14 -15.43 -4.66
CA VAL A 236 3.55 -15.32 -6.08
C VAL A 236 4.90 -14.65 -6.23
N ASP A 237 5.17 -13.59 -5.46
CA ASP A 237 6.47 -12.89 -5.50
C ASP A 237 7.65 -13.81 -5.08
N ALA A 238 7.38 -14.90 -4.36
CA ALA A 238 8.37 -15.90 -3.93
C ALA A 238 8.43 -17.17 -4.82
N LEU A 239 7.60 -17.27 -5.85
CA LEU A 239 7.64 -18.40 -6.80
C LEU A 239 8.88 -18.37 -7.70
N GLN A 240 9.26 -19.56 -8.18
CA GLN A 240 10.22 -19.73 -9.27
C GLN A 240 9.58 -19.40 -10.62
N ARG A 241 10.42 -19.15 -11.63
CA ARG A 241 9.95 -18.74 -12.96
C ARG A 241 9.01 -19.77 -13.57
N GLU A 242 9.38 -21.05 -13.52
CA GLU A 242 8.62 -22.15 -14.11
C GLU A 242 7.22 -22.26 -13.51
N ASP A 243 7.11 -22.07 -12.19
CA ASP A 243 5.84 -22.05 -11.47
C ASP A 243 4.99 -20.83 -11.84
N CYS A 244 5.62 -19.67 -12.04
CA CYS A 244 4.94 -18.48 -12.55
C CYS A 244 4.39 -18.67 -13.97
N LEU A 245 5.06 -19.43 -14.83
CA LEU A 245 4.55 -19.76 -16.17
C LEU A 245 3.33 -20.69 -16.11
N GLU A 246 3.34 -21.67 -15.20
CA GLU A 246 2.17 -22.53 -14.99
C GLU A 246 0.99 -21.74 -14.40
N LEU A 247 1.26 -20.87 -13.42
CA LEU A 247 0.27 -19.98 -12.85
C LEU A 247 -0.31 -19.01 -13.90
N LEU A 248 0.53 -18.45 -14.77
CA LEU A 248 0.09 -17.55 -15.85
C LEU A 248 -0.97 -18.24 -16.74
N LYS A 249 -0.68 -19.45 -17.23
CA LYS A 249 -1.63 -20.23 -18.05
C LYS A 249 -2.95 -20.45 -17.32
N LYS A 250 -2.90 -20.75 -16.03
CA LYS A 250 -4.10 -20.94 -15.21
C LYS A 250 -4.90 -19.64 -15.05
N LEU A 251 -4.22 -18.52 -14.81
CA LEU A 251 -4.87 -17.21 -14.70
C LEU A 251 -5.54 -16.80 -16.01
N GLU A 252 -4.88 -16.97 -17.15
CA GLU A 252 -5.46 -16.66 -18.47
C GLU A 252 -6.74 -17.47 -18.72
N GLN A 253 -6.71 -18.78 -18.46
CA GLN A 253 -7.88 -19.66 -18.59
C GLN A 253 -9.05 -19.25 -17.69
N ASP A 254 -8.75 -18.74 -16.49
CA ASP A 254 -9.77 -18.29 -15.54
C ASP A 254 -10.30 -16.89 -15.91
N ILE A 255 -9.45 -15.98 -16.37
CA ILE A 255 -9.82 -14.59 -16.69
C ILE A 255 -10.64 -14.49 -17.98
N VAL A 256 -10.45 -15.39 -18.95
CA VAL A 256 -11.26 -15.39 -20.19
C VAL A 256 -12.74 -15.68 -19.92
N LYS A 257 -13.06 -16.32 -18.79
CA LYS A 257 -14.45 -16.59 -18.39
C LYS A 257 -15.05 -15.35 -17.72
N VAL A 258 -16.05 -14.76 -18.37
CA VAL A 258 -16.65 -13.45 -18.00
C VAL A 258 -17.24 -13.41 -16.59
N ASP A 259 -17.75 -14.54 -16.07
CA ASP A 259 -18.46 -14.62 -14.78
C ASP A 259 -17.67 -15.36 -13.70
N VAL A 260 -16.34 -15.25 -13.73
CA VAL A 260 -15.50 -15.88 -12.70
C VAL A 260 -15.42 -14.98 -11.46
N PRO A 261 -15.69 -15.53 -10.26
CA PRO A 261 -15.49 -14.82 -9.00
C PRO A 261 -14.08 -14.24 -8.89
N ALA A 262 -13.99 -13.00 -8.39
CA ALA A 262 -12.75 -12.27 -8.21
C ALA A 262 -11.87 -12.16 -9.47
N ARG A 263 -12.49 -12.12 -10.65
CA ARG A 263 -11.80 -11.90 -11.94
C ARG A 263 -10.87 -10.70 -11.90
N THR A 264 -11.33 -9.59 -11.33
CA THR A 264 -10.54 -8.38 -11.12
C THR A 264 -9.27 -8.66 -10.28
N GLU A 265 -9.35 -9.40 -9.19
CA GLU A 265 -8.19 -9.79 -8.37
C GLU A 265 -7.23 -10.70 -9.16
N LYS A 266 -7.75 -11.62 -9.97
CA LYS A 266 -6.93 -12.46 -10.85
C LYS A 266 -6.17 -11.63 -11.88
N ILE A 267 -6.82 -10.61 -12.47
CA ILE A 267 -6.15 -9.65 -13.36
C ILE A 267 -5.04 -8.91 -12.59
N LYS A 268 -5.31 -8.39 -11.38
CA LYS A 268 -4.28 -7.73 -10.55
C LYS A 268 -3.08 -8.64 -10.27
N LEU A 269 -3.31 -9.94 -10.08
CA LEU A 269 -2.24 -10.91 -9.80
C LEU A 269 -1.25 -11.04 -10.97
N LEU A 270 -1.67 -10.78 -12.21
CA LEU A 270 -0.78 -10.77 -13.37
C LEU A 270 0.37 -9.78 -13.22
N ALA A 271 0.20 -8.68 -12.48
CA ALA A 271 1.29 -7.76 -12.18
C ALA A 271 2.41 -8.42 -11.35
N HIS A 272 2.05 -9.27 -10.39
CA HIS A 272 3.02 -10.00 -9.56
C HIS A 272 3.71 -11.09 -10.37
N VAL A 273 2.94 -11.83 -11.19
CA VAL A 273 3.49 -12.82 -12.12
C VAL A 273 4.49 -12.18 -13.08
N ALA A 274 4.14 -11.04 -13.69
CA ALA A 274 4.99 -10.33 -14.65
C ALA A 274 6.37 -9.97 -14.07
N ARG A 275 6.44 -9.53 -12.80
CA ARG A 275 7.73 -9.19 -12.14
C ARG A 275 8.69 -10.38 -12.05
N ARG A 276 8.17 -11.61 -12.06
CA ARG A 276 8.94 -12.85 -11.95
C ARG A 276 9.36 -13.44 -13.30
N LEU A 277 8.82 -12.91 -14.39
CA LEU A 277 9.07 -13.43 -15.74
C LEU A 277 10.00 -12.51 -16.54
N GLU A 278 10.55 -13.04 -17.64
CA GLU A 278 11.41 -12.29 -18.55
C GLU A 278 10.59 -11.42 -19.49
N ILE A 279 11.27 -10.56 -20.25
CA ILE A 279 10.61 -9.57 -21.10
C ILE A 279 9.63 -10.20 -22.10
N LYS A 280 9.99 -11.35 -22.70
CA LYS A 280 9.14 -12.06 -23.66
C LYS A 280 7.77 -12.39 -23.06
N GLU A 281 7.73 -12.88 -21.83
CA GLU A 281 6.49 -13.23 -21.17
C GLU A 281 5.75 -12.00 -20.61
N ARG A 282 6.46 -10.94 -20.21
CA ARG A 282 5.82 -9.67 -19.85
C ARG A 282 5.08 -9.06 -21.04
N LEU A 283 5.67 -9.12 -22.23
CA LEU A 283 5.01 -8.70 -23.46
C LEU A 283 3.78 -9.55 -23.76
N HIS A 284 3.86 -10.87 -23.59
CA HIS A 284 2.70 -11.74 -23.72
C HIS A 284 1.57 -11.36 -22.74
N ILE A 285 1.90 -11.05 -21.48
CA ILE A 285 0.91 -10.57 -20.49
C ILE A 285 0.29 -9.25 -20.96
N VAL A 286 1.08 -8.32 -21.49
CA VAL A 286 0.57 -7.05 -22.02
C VAL A 286 -0.39 -7.30 -23.19
N GLU A 287 -0.03 -8.16 -24.15
CA GLU A 287 -0.90 -8.55 -25.26
C GLU A 287 -2.21 -9.17 -24.76
N PHE A 288 -2.16 -10.02 -23.74
CA PHE A 288 -3.36 -10.59 -23.12
C PHE A 288 -4.23 -9.50 -22.48
N LEU A 289 -3.64 -8.59 -21.70
CA LEU A 289 -4.36 -7.49 -21.06
C LEU A 289 -5.00 -6.52 -22.07
N GLU A 290 -4.38 -6.32 -23.24
CA GLU A 290 -4.97 -5.53 -24.33
C GLU A 290 -6.29 -6.10 -24.82
N THR A 291 -6.44 -7.43 -24.82
CA THR A 291 -7.72 -8.06 -25.18
C THR A 291 -8.83 -7.69 -24.19
N LEU A 292 -8.48 -7.50 -22.91
CA LEU A 292 -9.42 -7.10 -21.86
C LEU A 292 -9.82 -5.63 -21.93
N LEU A 293 -9.11 -4.79 -22.69
CA LEU A 293 -9.50 -3.39 -22.87
C LEU A 293 -10.80 -3.24 -23.68
N LYS A 294 -11.21 -4.30 -24.37
CA LYS A 294 -12.48 -4.41 -25.12
C LYS A 294 -13.56 -5.17 -24.34
N ASP A 295 -13.29 -5.54 -23.08
CA ASP A 295 -14.24 -6.26 -22.24
C ASP A 295 -15.51 -5.42 -22.00
N THR A 296 -16.62 -6.08 -21.67
CA THR A 296 -17.88 -5.40 -21.32
C THR A 296 -17.83 -4.83 -19.90
N GLN A 297 -17.01 -5.43 -19.02
CA GLN A 297 -16.87 -5.02 -17.64
C GLN A 297 -15.83 -3.91 -17.48
N ASN A 298 -16.31 -2.68 -17.23
CA ASN A 298 -15.44 -1.52 -17.05
C ASN A 298 -14.42 -1.70 -15.91
N GLY A 299 -14.77 -2.40 -14.83
CA GLY A 299 -13.82 -2.68 -13.73
C GLY A 299 -12.62 -3.51 -14.17
N ASP A 300 -12.82 -4.51 -15.03
CA ASP A 300 -11.74 -5.34 -15.55
C ASP A 300 -10.87 -4.56 -16.54
N ARG A 301 -11.49 -3.74 -17.41
CA ARG A 301 -10.76 -2.84 -18.32
C ARG A 301 -9.85 -1.87 -17.55
N GLN A 302 -10.37 -1.24 -16.50
CA GLN A 302 -9.58 -0.33 -15.64
C GLN A 302 -8.43 -1.08 -14.94
N THR A 303 -8.72 -2.29 -14.48
CA THR A 303 -7.71 -3.13 -13.80
C THR A 303 -6.62 -3.54 -14.78
N ALA A 304 -6.97 -3.91 -16.01
CA ALA A 304 -6.00 -4.21 -17.06
C ALA A 304 -5.08 -3.02 -17.34
N ILE A 305 -5.63 -1.80 -17.46
CA ILE A 305 -4.84 -0.56 -17.58
C ILE A 305 -3.86 -0.43 -16.40
N SER A 306 -4.34 -0.63 -15.16
CA SER A 306 -3.50 -0.54 -13.95
C SER A 306 -2.35 -1.56 -13.95
N VAL A 307 -2.58 -2.77 -14.44
CA VAL A 307 -1.55 -3.81 -14.53
C VAL A 307 -0.55 -3.47 -15.63
N ILE A 308 -0.99 -2.99 -16.80
CA ILE A 308 -0.10 -2.53 -17.88
C ILE A 308 0.82 -1.42 -17.37
N ILE A 309 0.29 -0.43 -16.63
CA ILE A 309 1.10 0.63 -16.01
C ILE A 309 2.18 0.05 -15.09
N THR A 310 1.87 -1.00 -14.33
CA THR A 310 2.83 -1.63 -13.41
C THR A 310 3.98 -2.32 -14.15
N ILE A 311 3.70 -2.88 -15.33
CA ILE A 311 4.69 -3.57 -16.18
C ILE A 311 5.49 -2.58 -17.03
N PHE A 312 4.91 -1.41 -17.33
CA PHE A 312 5.45 -0.40 -18.24
C PHE A 312 6.93 -0.03 -18.03
N PRO A 313 7.43 0.21 -16.80
CA PRO A 313 8.81 0.61 -16.58
C PRO A 313 9.85 -0.42 -16.99
N ASP A 314 9.43 -1.67 -17.21
CA ASP A 314 10.31 -2.78 -17.59
C ASP A 314 10.23 -3.11 -19.09
N LEU A 315 9.33 -2.47 -19.84
CA LEU A 315 9.16 -2.73 -21.28
C LEU A 315 10.29 -2.07 -22.11
N PRO A 316 10.63 -2.58 -23.31
CA PRO A 316 11.53 -1.89 -24.22
C PRO A 316 10.90 -0.56 -24.71
N PRO A 317 11.72 0.42 -25.15
CA PRO A 317 11.25 1.76 -25.52
C PRO A 317 10.13 1.77 -26.57
N GLU A 318 10.26 0.96 -27.62
CA GLU A 318 9.27 0.77 -28.68
C GLU A 318 7.90 0.31 -28.14
N GLU A 319 7.89 -0.62 -27.18
CA GLU A 319 6.65 -1.09 -26.55
C GLU A 319 6.06 -0.06 -25.58
N ARG A 320 6.90 0.72 -24.88
CA ARG A 320 6.44 1.85 -24.06
C ARG A 320 5.73 2.89 -24.91
N LEU A 321 6.28 3.23 -26.08
CA LEU A 321 5.64 4.15 -27.00
C LEU A 321 4.30 3.59 -27.50
N ARG A 322 4.25 2.30 -27.87
CA ARG A 322 3.01 1.62 -28.27
C ARG A 322 1.95 1.67 -27.17
N MET A 323 2.34 1.43 -25.91
CA MET A 323 1.44 1.51 -24.75
C MET A 323 0.94 2.93 -24.49
N ALA A 324 1.79 3.95 -24.62
CA ALA A 324 1.33 5.33 -24.51
C ALA A 324 0.32 5.70 -25.60
N ARG A 325 0.54 5.25 -26.84
CA ARG A 325 -0.43 5.43 -27.94
C ARG A 325 -1.75 4.71 -27.69
N LEU A 326 -1.69 3.54 -27.07
CA LEU A 326 -2.89 2.82 -26.64
C LEU A 326 -3.68 3.61 -25.59
N PHE A 327 -3.01 4.17 -24.58
CA PHE A 327 -3.67 5.02 -23.58
C PHE A 327 -4.21 6.31 -24.19
N GLU A 328 -3.49 6.94 -25.12
CA GLU A 328 -3.98 8.09 -25.89
C GLU A 328 -5.27 7.75 -26.65
N ALA A 329 -5.35 6.58 -27.29
CA ALA A 329 -6.56 6.15 -27.98
C ALA A 329 -7.74 5.96 -27.00
N LEU A 330 -7.48 5.45 -25.80
CA LEU A 330 -8.48 5.28 -24.74
C LEU A 330 -8.99 6.60 -24.15
N LEU A 331 -8.32 7.74 -24.39
CA LEU A 331 -8.88 9.05 -24.05
C LEU A 331 -10.17 9.36 -24.82
N LYS A 332 -10.44 8.63 -25.92
CA LYS A 332 -11.67 8.76 -26.71
C LYS A 332 -12.70 7.68 -26.39
N ASP A 333 -12.49 6.90 -25.33
CA ASP A 333 -13.43 5.85 -24.94
C ASP A 333 -14.81 6.43 -24.56
N LYS A 334 -15.88 5.69 -24.85
CA LYS A 334 -17.24 6.11 -24.51
C LYS A 334 -17.44 6.21 -22.99
N GLU A 335 -16.76 5.38 -22.22
CA GLU A 335 -16.92 5.27 -20.77
C GLU A 335 -15.98 6.26 -20.06
N HIS A 336 -16.55 7.17 -19.26
CA HIS A 336 -15.78 8.16 -18.50
C HIS A 336 -14.74 7.51 -17.56
N SER A 337 -15.10 6.37 -16.95
CA SER A 337 -14.23 5.62 -16.05
C SER A 337 -12.96 5.11 -16.76
N ILE A 338 -13.05 4.78 -18.05
CA ILE A 338 -11.93 4.33 -18.88
C ILE A 338 -11.08 5.50 -19.34
N ARG A 339 -11.70 6.60 -19.77
CA ARG A 339 -10.97 7.85 -20.06
C ARG A 339 -10.16 8.31 -18.85
N LYS A 340 -10.75 8.28 -17.65
CA LYS A 340 -10.06 8.59 -16.39
C LYS A 340 -8.87 7.65 -16.12
N ALA A 341 -9.04 6.34 -16.33
CA ALA A 341 -7.96 5.37 -16.15
C ALA A 341 -6.81 5.61 -17.16
N ALA A 342 -7.13 5.94 -18.41
CA ALA A 342 -6.16 6.26 -19.45
C ALA A 342 -5.39 7.57 -19.16
N VAL A 343 -6.08 8.62 -18.69
CA VAL A 343 -5.44 9.85 -18.22
C VAL A 343 -4.47 9.55 -17.07
N THR A 344 -4.91 8.76 -16.09
CA THR A 344 -4.07 8.35 -14.95
C THR A 344 -2.85 7.57 -15.42
N ALA A 345 -3.02 6.69 -16.42
CA ALA A 345 -1.94 5.94 -17.04
C ALA A 345 -0.91 6.87 -17.66
N LEU A 346 -1.34 7.79 -18.52
CA LEU A 346 -0.46 8.75 -19.18
C LEU A 346 0.33 9.59 -18.18
N VAL A 347 -0.32 10.09 -17.13
CA VAL A 347 0.37 10.84 -16.04
C VAL A 347 1.44 9.97 -15.39
N HIS A 348 1.13 8.73 -15.04
CA HIS A 348 2.06 7.83 -14.36
C HIS A 348 3.30 7.52 -15.21
N ILE A 349 3.11 7.33 -16.52
CA ILE A 349 4.22 7.00 -17.42
C ILE A 349 4.96 8.22 -17.96
N PHE A 350 4.41 9.43 -17.77
CA PHE A 350 4.86 10.65 -18.42
C PHE A 350 6.36 10.97 -18.25
N SER A 351 6.88 10.74 -17.05
CA SER A 351 8.29 11.00 -16.71
C SER A 351 9.27 10.08 -17.45
N ASN A 352 8.80 8.95 -18.01
CA ASN A 352 9.62 8.00 -18.77
C ASN A 352 9.94 8.50 -20.19
N PHE A 353 9.27 9.55 -20.66
CA PHE A 353 9.54 10.11 -22.00
C PHE A 353 10.61 11.19 -21.95
N PRO A 354 11.49 11.28 -22.97
CA PRO A 354 12.37 12.41 -23.19
C PRO A 354 11.59 13.73 -23.22
N LEU A 355 12.23 14.83 -22.83
CA LEU A 355 11.58 16.14 -22.72
C LEU A 355 10.92 16.56 -24.04
N GLU A 356 11.56 16.24 -25.16
CA GLU A 356 11.13 16.57 -26.52
C GLU A 356 9.87 15.81 -26.95
N GLU A 357 9.61 14.65 -26.34
CA GLU A 357 8.48 13.77 -26.68
C GLU A 357 7.26 13.96 -25.75
N ARG A 358 7.37 14.80 -24.73
CA ARG A 358 6.31 14.99 -23.72
C ARG A 358 5.12 15.79 -24.22
N LEU A 359 5.35 16.74 -25.12
CA LEU A 359 4.32 17.66 -25.55
C LEU A 359 3.09 16.95 -26.17
N PRO A 360 3.23 16.03 -27.14
CA PRO A 360 2.08 15.35 -27.73
C PRO A 360 1.10 14.75 -26.70
N TRP A 361 1.61 14.19 -25.60
CA TRP A 361 0.79 13.61 -24.54
C TRP A 361 0.00 14.65 -23.75
N VAL A 362 0.62 15.82 -23.49
CA VAL A 362 -0.06 16.95 -22.85
C VAL A 362 -1.20 17.45 -23.74
N LEU A 363 -0.94 17.62 -25.03
CA LEU A 363 -1.98 18.07 -25.98
C LEU A 363 -3.15 17.08 -26.05
N ALA A 364 -2.88 15.78 -26.01
CA ALA A 364 -3.92 14.76 -25.99
C ALA A 364 -4.82 14.86 -24.74
N VAL A 365 -4.24 15.19 -23.57
CA VAL A 365 -5.01 15.44 -22.34
C VAL A 365 -5.73 16.80 -22.38
N GLU A 366 -5.14 17.85 -22.97
CA GLU A 366 -5.79 19.15 -23.15
C GLU A 366 -7.07 19.07 -23.98
N GLU A 367 -7.11 18.19 -24.99
CA GLU A 367 -8.31 17.97 -25.81
C GLU A 367 -9.52 17.52 -24.98
N LEU A 368 -9.30 16.85 -23.84
CA LEU A 368 -10.38 16.43 -22.93
C LEU A 368 -11.07 17.61 -22.24
N ILE A 369 -10.42 18.78 -22.13
CA ILE A 369 -11.03 19.98 -21.53
C ILE A 369 -12.27 20.42 -22.34
N LYS A 370 -12.36 20.07 -23.62
CA LYS A 370 -13.52 20.36 -24.47
C LYS A 370 -14.77 19.59 -24.02
N ASN A 371 -14.61 18.47 -23.32
CA ASN A 371 -15.71 17.69 -22.76
C ASN A 371 -15.97 18.08 -21.31
N ALA A 372 -17.16 18.63 -21.03
CA ALA A 372 -17.54 19.09 -19.69
C ALA A 372 -17.41 18.01 -18.59
N SER A 373 -17.63 16.73 -18.93
CA SER A 373 -17.48 15.62 -17.97
C SER A 373 -16.03 15.28 -17.63
N ASP A 374 -15.08 15.68 -18.47
CA ASP A 374 -13.67 15.30 -18.33
C ASP A 374 -12.77 16.48 -17.90
N ILE A 375 -13.30 17.71 -17.81
CA ILE A 375 -12.52 18.91 -17.42
C ILE A 375 -11.73 18.66 -16.13
N TYR A 376 -12.37 18.11 -15.10
CA TYR A 376 -11.72 17.88 -13.82
C TYR A 376 -10.52 16.93 -13.92
N ILE A 377 -10.69 15.78 -14.59
CA ILE A 377 -9.62 14.80 -14.73
C ILE A 377 -8.49 15.32 -15.63
N ALA A 378 -8.82 16.10 -16.66
CA ALA A 378 -7.84 16.72 -17.55
C ALA A 378 -7.00 17.75 -16.79
N VAL A 379 -7.64 18.66 -16.07
CA VAL A 379 -6.94 19.73 -15.33
C VAL A 379 -6.05 19.17 -14.23
N GLU A 380 -6.48 18.14 -13.49
CA GLU A 380 -5.62 17.48 -12.49
C GLU A 380 -4.42 16.79 -13.15
N ALA A 381 -4.59 16.14 -14.29
CA ALA A 381 -3.47 15.54 -15.02
C ALA A 381 -2.50 16.60 -15.55
N LEU A 382 -3.02 17.69 -16.12
CA LEU A 382 -2.22 18.82 -16.61
C LEU A 382 -1.43 19.50 -15.50
N LYS A 383 -1.97 19.53 -14.28
CA LYS A 383 -1.25 20.00 -13.09
C LYS A 383 0.05 19.25 -12.86
N GLU A 384 0.04 17.94 -13.06
CA GLU A 384 1.21 17.09 -12.86
C GLU A 384 2.12 17.08 -14.10
N MET A 385 1.56 17.14 -15.32
CA MET A 385 2.34 17.00 -16.55
C MET A 385 3.03 18.32 -16.99
N ILE A 386 2.34 19.47 -16.92
CA ILE A 386 2.87 20.72 -17.47
C ILE A 386 4.21 21.16 -16.86
N PRO A 387 4.46 21.01 -15.53
CA PRO A 387 5.75 21.37 -14.93
C PRO A 387 6.97 20.67 -15.53
N HIS A 388 6.78 19.58 -16.27
CA HIS A 388 7.86 18.82 -16.89
C HIS A 388 7.99 19.04 -18.41
N LEU A 389 7.35 20.09 -18.95
CA LEU A 389 7.52 20.56 -20.32
C LEU A 389 8.67 21.59 -20.43
N ALA A 390 9.13 21.83 -21.66
CA ALA A 390 10.06 22.92 -21.94
C ALA A 390 9.40 24.29 -21.70
N THR A 391 10.17 25.31 -21.34
CA THR A 391 9.62 26.65 -21.03
C THR A 391 8.84 27.26 -22.20
N LYS A 392 9.31 27.06 -23.44
CA LYS A 392 8.64 27.52 -24.67
C LYS A 392 7.20 26.99 -24.83
N ASP A 393 6.92 25.91 -24.14
CA ASP A 393 5.69 25.14 -24.24
C ASP A 393 4.67 25.54 -23.15
N LEU A 394 5.05 26.37 -22.19
CA LEU A 394 4.19 26.69 -21.04
C LEU A 394 3.12 27.74 -21.34
N LEU A 395 3.46 28.82 -22.07
CA LEU A 395 2.53 29.92 -22.33
C LEU A 395 1.23 29.46 -23.01
N PRO A 396 1.26 28.68 -24.11
CA PRO A 396 0.02 28.27 -24.76
C PRO A 396 -0.90 27.47 -23.83
N ARG A 397 -0.34 26.69 -22.90
CA ARG A 397 -1.11 25.84 -21.97
C ARG A 397 -1.78 26.72 -20.90
N ALA A 398 -1.07 27.74 -20.42
CA ALA A 398 -1.66 28.76 -19.54
C ALA A 398 -2.84 29.44 -20.22
N LEU A 399 -2.70 29.82 -21.50
CA LEU A 399 -3.78 30.46 -22.26
C LEU A 399 -4.97 29.51 -22.49
N THR A 400 -4.72 28.22 -22.74
CA THR A 400 -5.77 27.20 -22.78
C THR A 400 -6.57 27.18 -21.47
N LEU A 401 -5.90 27.18 -20.32
CA LEU A 401 -6.57 27.21 -19.01
C LEU A 401 -7.36 28.50 -18.77
N VAL A 402 -6.84 29.65 -19.21
CA VAL A 402 -7.58 30.92 -19.13
C VAL A 402 -8.90 30.84 -19.92
N SER A 403 -8.87 30.25 -21.11
CA SER A 403 -10.04 30.17 -21.99
C SER A 403 -11.20 29.37 -21.40
N VAL A 404 -10.92 28.43 -20.51
CA VAL A 404 -11.91 27.51 -19.93
C VAL A 404 -12.44 27.95 -18.57
N ILE A 405 -11.98 29.10 -18.04
CA ILE A 405 -12.52 29.70 -16.82
C ILE A 405 -13.96 30.17 -17.08
N LYS A 406 -14.94 29.55 -16.42
CA LYS A 406 -16.39 29.85 -16.57
C LYS A 406 -17.08 30.27 -15.26
N GLY A 407 -16.38 30.39 -14.15
CA GLY A 407 -16.99 30.87 -12.92
C GLY A 407 -16.29 30.37 -11.68
N THR A 408 -16.47 31.09 -10.57
CA THR A 408 -15.89 30.73 -9.26
C THR A 408 -16.60 29.54 -8.60
N TYR A 409 -17.87 29.32 -8.96
CA TYR A 409 -18.69 28.23 -8.44
C TYR A 409 -18.61 26.95 -9.29
N ASP A 410 -17.80 26.94 -10.36
CA ASP A 410 -17.56 25.71 -11.11
C ASP A 410 -16.77 24.73 -10.25
N ASN A 411 -17.21 23.46 -10.22
CA ASN A 411 -16.61 22.40 -9.41
C ASN A 411 -15.11 22.18 -9.66
N TYR A 412 -14.59 22.68 -10.78
CA TYR A 412 -13.20 22.57 -11.21
C TYR A 412 -12.44 23.90 -11.21
N PHE A 413 -13.07 25.03 -10.83
CA PHE A 413 -12.43 26.34 -10.81
C PHE A 413 -11.16 26.36 -9.96
N HIS A 414 -11.22 25.78 -8.77
CA HIS A 414 -10.07 25.72 -7.87
C HIS A 414 -8.89 24.95 -8.49
N SER A 415 -9.15 23.83 -9.15
CA SER A 415 -8.13 23.07 -9.88
C SER A 415 -7.55 23.87 -11.04
N ILE A 416 -8.39 24.54 -11.84
CA ILE A 416 -7.93 25.39 -12.96
C ILE A 416 -7.04 26.52 -12.43
N GLN A 417 -7.49 27.24 -11.40
CA GLN A 417 -6.73 28.32 -10.78
C GLN A 417 -5.38 27.82 -10.28
N LYS A 418 -5.34 26.71 -9.52
CA LYS A 418 -4.11 26.16 -8.97
C LYS A 418 -3.13 25.73 -10.07
N THR A 419 -3.63 25.06 -11.11
CA THR A 419 -2.81 24.64 -12.25
C THR A 419 -2.27 25.87 -12.99
N LEU A 420 -3.12 26.85 -13.32
CA LEU A 420 -2.72 28.07 -14.02
C LEU A 420 -1.65 28.85 -13.24
N LEU A 421 -1.82 29.03 -11.93
CA LEU A 421 -0.83 29.69 -11.08
C LEU A 421 0.50 28.91 -11.06
N GLY A 422 0.44 27.58 -11.01
CA GLY A 422 1.63 26.71 -11.12
C GLY A 422 2.40 26.95 -12.42
N ILE A 423 1.71 27.11 -13.55
CA ILE A 423 2.34 27.42 -14.85
C ILE A 423 2.92 28.84 -14.83
N VAL A 424 2.16 29.83 -14.35
CA VAL A 424 2.57 31.25 -14.32
C VAL A 424 3.88 31.44 -13.55
N ILE A 425 4.10 30.70 -12.46
CA ILE A 425 5.36 30.72 -11.69
C ILE A 425 6.56 30.36 -12.57
N LEU A 426 6.38 29.44 -13.52
CA LEU A 426 7.43 28.94 -14.41
C LEU A 426 7.63 29.80 -15.68
N LEU A 427 6.71 30.74 -15.96
CA LEU A 427 6.81 31.65 -17.09
C LEU A 427 7.82 32.78 -16.82
N ASN A 428 8.45 33.28 -17.88
CA ASN A 428 9.18 34.55 -17.84
C ASN A 428 8.22 35.74 -17.67
N TYR A 429 8.76 36.92 -17.36
CA TYR A 429 7.95 38.10 -17.08
C TYR A 429 7.04 38.53 -18.26
N GLU A 430 7.53 38.48 -19.50
CA GLU A 430 6.75 38.86 -20.68
C GLU A 430 5.55 37.92 -20.90
N ASP A 431 5.77 36.62 -20.76
CA ASP A 431 4.71 35.61 -20.89
C ASP A 431 3.69 35.71 -19.75
N ARG A 432 4.11 36.07 -18.53
CA ARG A 432 3.19 36.38 -17.42
C ARG A 432 2.28 37.56 -17.78
N LEU A 433 2.82 38.62 -18.39
CA LEU A 433 2.03 39.78 -18.81
C LEU A 433 1.01 39.41 -19.90
N ARG A 434 1.35 38.48 -20.80
CA ARG A 434 0.40 37.96 -21.81
C ARG A 434 -0.78 37.22 -21.17
N VAL A 435 -0.51 36.40 -20.13
CA VAL A 435 -1.58 35.75 -19.36
C VAL A 435 -2.46 36.78 -18.65
N VAL A 436 -1.86 37.81 -18.04
CA VAL A 436 -2.61 38.92 -17.41
C VAL A 436 -3.50 39.64 -18.43
N ALA A 437 -3.00 39.90 -19.63
CA ALA A 437 -3.77 40.56 -20.68
C ALA A 437 -5.01 39.75 -21.08
N GLU A 438 -4.88 38.42 -21.26
CA GLU A 438 -6.02 37.55 -21.57
C GLU A 438 -7.01 37.44 -20.40
N LEU A 439 -6.53 37.30 -19.16
CA LEU A 439 -7.39 37.33 -17.97
C LEU A 439 -8.12 38.67 -17.82
N SER A 440 -7.49 39.79 -18.19
CA SER A 440 -8.09 41.12 -18.13
C SER A 440 -9.20 41.28 -19.17
N LYS A 441 -9.03 40.74 -20.39
CA LYS A 441 -10.12 40.66 -21.37
C LYS A 441 -11.28 39.83 -20.83
N LYS A 442 -10.97 38.70 -20.20
CA LYS A 442 -11.98 37.83 -19.58
C LYS A 442 -12.70 38.49 -18.40
N PHE A 443 -11.98 39.29 -17.62
CA PHE A 443 -12.54 40.09 -16.53
C PHE A 443 -13.60 41.08 -17.02
N GLN A 444 -13.45 41.60 -18.25
CA GLN A 444 -14.36 42.52 -18.89
C GLN A 444 -15.54 41.83 -19.61
N GLU A 445 -15.64 40.50 -19.58
CA GLU A 445 -16.77 39.78 -20.16
C GLU A 445 -18.10 40.15 -19.46
N LYS A 446 -19.18 40.20 -20.24
CA LYS A 446 -20.51 40.58 -19.73
C LYS A 446 -21.07 39.59 -18.70
N ASP A 447 -20.65 38.32 -18.72
CA ASP A 447 -21.06 37.36 -17.70
C ASP A 447 -20.27 37.61 -16.42
N LYS A 448 -20.97 38.11 -15.39
CA LYS A 448 -20.40 38.46 -14.09
C LYS A 448 -19.62 37.31 -13.46
N ARG A 449 -20.02 36.05 -13.69
CA ARG A 449 -19.35 34.87 -13.12
C ARG A 449 -17.96 34.70 -13.73
N TYR A 450 -17.82 34.94 -15.03
CA TYR A 450 -16.54 34.83 -15.73
C TYR A 450 -15.60 35.95 -15.28
N GLY A 451 -16.16 37.16 -15.14
CA GLY A 451 -15.46 38.32 -14.61
C GLY A 451 -14.90 38.09 -13.21
N GLU A 452 -15.75 37.66 -12.26
CA GLU A 452 -15.33 37.36 -10.88
C GLU A 452 -14.22 36.29 -10.83
N ALA A 453 -14.36 35.21 -11.60
CA ALA A 453 -13.38 34.13 -11.65
C ALA A 453 -12.02 34.61 -12.17
N ALA A 454 -12.01 35.39 -13.26
CA ALA A 454 -10.79 35.99 -13.78
C ALA A 454 -10.15 36.96 -12.77
N GLY A 455 -10.96 37.75 -12.06
CA GLY A 455 -10.50 38.68 -11.03
C GLY A 455 -9.82 37.98 -9.85
N VAL A 456 -10.35 36.83 -9.41
CA VAL A 456 -9.74 36.00 -8.36
C VAL A 456 -8.37 35.47 -8.80
N VAL A 457 -8.22 35.02 -10.04
CA VAL A 457 -6.93 34.56 -10.57
C VAL A 457 -5.95 35.72 -10.69
N LEU A 458 -6.38 36.87 -11.22
CA LEU A 458 -5.55 38.08 -11.34
C LEU A 458 -5.01 38.53 -9.98
N SER A 459 -5.87 38.56 -8.96
CA SER A 459 -5.46 38.91 -7.58
C SER A 459 -4.42 37.94 -7.03
N ALA A 460 -4.56 36.64 -7.32
CA ALA A 460 -3.58 35.63 -6.91
C ALA A 460 -2.24 35.72 -7.68
N MET A 461 -2.23 36.33 -8.86
CA MET A 461 -1.01 36.56 -9.65
C MET A 461 -0.22 37.80 -9.22
N GLU A 462 -0.82 38.74 -8.48
CA GLU A 462 -0.17 39.99 -8.06
C GLU A 462 1.22 39.78 -7.41
N PRO A 463 1.40 38.85 -6.45
CA PRO A 463 2.72 38.60 -5.85
C PRO A 463 3.76 38.03 -6.84
N LEU A 464 3.30 37.40 -7.93
CA LEU A 464 4.16 36.79 -8.96
C LEU A 464 4.63 37.81 -10.00
N LEU A 465 3.94 38.93 -10.12
CA LEU A 465 4.30 40.05 -10.99
C LEU A 465 5.29 41.02 -10.29
N LEU A 466 5.22 41.09 -8.96
CA LEU A 466 6.07 41.94 -8.13
C LEU A 466 7.45 41.34 -7.83
N LYS A 467 7.66 40.05 -8.09
CA LYS A 467 8.98 39.41 -7.97
C LYS A 467 9.75 39.57 -9.28
N PRO A 468 10.84 40.37 -9.33
CA PRO A 468 11.74 40.33 -10.47
C PRO A 468 12.30 38.92 -10.59
N VAL A 469 12.33 38.39 -11.81
CA VAL A 469 13.05 37.15 -12.10
C VAL A 469 14.52 37.45 -11.86
N GLU A 470 15.07 36.98 -10.74
CA GLU A 470 16.52 36.85 -10.63
C GLU A 470 16.94 35.91 -11.76
N ASN A 471 17.66 36.44 -12.75
CA ASN A 471 18.26 35.63 -13.80
C ASN A 471 19.07 34.49 -13.16
N PRO A 472 18.76 33.20 -13.43
CA PRO A 472 19.64 32.10 -13.05
C PRO A 472 20.79 31.98 -14.07
N THR A 473 21.46 33.08 -14.37
CA THR A 473 22.70 33.12 -15.15
C THR A 473 23.69 34.02 -14.44
N SER A 474 24.34 33.46 -13.42
CA SER A 474 25.67 33.87 -12.97
C SER A 474 26.48 32.64 -12.60
#